data_AF-A0A6J1QQH4-F1
#
_entry.id   AF-A0A6J1QQH4-F1
#
_cell.length_a   1.000
_cell.length_b   1.000
_cell.length_c   1.000
_cell.angle_alpha   90.00
_cell.angle_beta   90.00
_cell.angle_gamma   90.00
#
_symmetry.space_group_name_H-M   'P 1'
#
loop_
_entity.id
_entity.type
_entity.pdbx_description
1 polymer ?
#
loop_
_entity_poly.entity_id
_entity_poly.type
_entity_poly.pdbx_seq_one_letter_code
_entity_poly.pdbx_strand_id
1 'polypeptide(L)'
;MSHLYKVWTADRKKKISLILRESDNMLSELIEKSSTKLDIAGSVLVMEKDGTIVDDNEVVKFCFGEIFMLLQPEESWSAQNETELNTTLSDTTSLTSSSFKEGTLFSYSSSSQSTASSPTFETCNNKIQLSNNIWKNYQIPWDKLEMSVIKELENGSRSKYAMTAVVNRIVSEMRNIQEFIPAKAFKIIAEQIVSKYPKTFKDMDEDGKCFGDGSYTLFAKLRDRNNYLNRPHMKRSLSHTLTIPLKKQKKVMSAKAGCSNWQPEKFLDTETEETVEDKTKFLREIVNDDSSKRDPKIQQKIISNLEATYPAQRLYLNNVHDVPTIIDIKNTWPILLQKKYMFWHYEKLMGCSIHILKEEMLKKQHKIEIYGHKKYKDITNSNDPTEMKVMKIIFKHFKEDFEELFKTYSEGTTMEHIEAPVMTPCIIII
;
A
#
# COMPACT_ATOMS: atom_id res chain seq x y z
N MET A 1 -3.08 30.02 17.86
CA MET A 1 -4.32 29.42 17.29
C MET A 1 -5.05 28.61 18.36
N SER A 2 -6.32 28.19 18.21
CA SER A 2 -7.00 27.32 19.20
C SER A 2 -7.32 25.95 18.58
N HIS A 3 -7.07 24.88 19.32
CA HIS A 3 -7.14 23.49 18.85
C HIS A 3 -8.04 22.66 19.77
N LEU A 4 -8.94 21.87 19.17
CA LEU A 4 -9.76 20.84 19.83
C LEU A 4 -9.02 19.49 19.92
N TYR A 5 -8.89 18.95 21.13
CA TYR A 5 -8.28 17.65 21.43
C TYR A 5 -9.29 16.69 22.04
N LYS A 6 -9.22 15.41 21.68
CA LYS A 6 -10.01 14.33 22.29
C LYS A 6 -9.10 13.47 23.16
N VAL A 7 -9.48 13.31 24.43
CA VAL A 7 -8.69 12.55 25.42
C VAL A 7 -9.58 11.52 26.13
N TRP A 8 -9.12 10.27 26.16
CA TRP A 8 -9.83 9.13 26.73
C TRP A 8 -9.06 8.54 27.92
N THR A 9 -9.75 7.82 28.82
CA THR A 9 -9.11 6.99 29.85
C THR A 9 -8.49 5.71 29.27
N ALA A 10 -7.61 5.05 30.02
CA ALA A 10 -6.97 3.80 29.61
C ALA A 10 -7.98 2.70 29.19
N ASP A 11 -9.09 2.60 29.90
CA ASP A 11 -10.20 1.67 29.63
C ASP A 11 -11.18 2.16 28.54
N ARG A 12 -10.92 3.35 27.97
CA ARG A 12 -11.72 4.02 26.94
C ARG A 12 -13.18 4.28 27.33
N LYS A 13 -13.54 4.17 28.62
CA LYS A 13 -14.91 4.39 29.11
C LYS A 13 -15.25 5.87 29.27
N LYS A 14 -14.32 6.68 29.78
CA LYS A 14 -14.51 8.13 29.91
C LYS A 14 -13.83 8.84 28.74
N LYS A 15 -14.54 9.77 28.12
CA LYS A 15 -14.09 10.50 26.91
C LYS A 15 -14.43 11.97 27.05
N ILE A 16 -13.44 12.84 26.87
CA ILE A 16 -13.63 14.29 26.92
C ILE A 16 -13.10 14.96 25.67
N SER A 17 -13.51 16.20 25.46
CA SER A 17 -12.93 17.09 24.45
C SER A 17 -12.53 18.42 25.09
N LEU A 18 -11.35 18.91 24.74
CA LEU A 18 -10.74 20.11 25.30
C LEU A 18 -10.32 21.05 24.19
N ILE A 19 -10.59 22.34 24.36
CA ILE A 19 -10.08 23.39 23.48
C ILE A 19 -8.92 24.07 24.20
N LEU A 20 -7.74 24.04 23.58
CA LEU A 20 -6.54 24.68 24.08
C LEU A 20 -6.08 25.77 23.12
N ARG A 21 -5.56 26.87 23.67
CA ARG A 21 -4.87 27.89 22.90
C ARG A 21 -3.41 27.48 22.76
N GLU A 22 -2.82 27.84 21.64
CA GLU A 22 -1.41 27.60 21.37
C GLU A 22 -0.53 28.37 22.35
N SER A 23 0.29 27.63 23.10
CA SER A 23 1.18 28.10 24.15
C SER A 23 2.39 27.17 24.25
N ASP A 24 3.45 27.63 24.89
CA ASP A 24 4.69 26.85 25.12
C ASP A 24 4.53 25.75 26.17
N ASN A 25 3.35 25.63 26.81
CA ASN A 25 3.06 24.64 27.85
C ASN A 25 1.82 23.80 27.52
N MET A 26 1.52 23.62 26.24
CA MET A 26 0.29 22.96 25.77
C MET A 26 0.14 21.53 26.29
N LEU A 27 1.23 20.75 26.37
CA LEU A 27 1.23 19.38 26.86
C LEU A 27 0.86 19.32 28.34
N SER A 28 1.53 20.12 29.17
CA SER A 28 1.25 20.23 30.60
C SER A 28 -0.19 20.68 30.85
N GLU A 29 -0.67 21.68 30.09
CA GLU A 29 -2.03 22.19 30.18
C GLU A 29 -3.08 21.15 29.73
N LEU A 30 -2.76 20.35 28.71
CA LEU A 30 -3.61 19.25 28.24
C LEU A 30 -3.72 18.14 29.28
N ILE A 31 -2.61 17.75 29.91
CA ILE A 31 -2.58 16.74 30.97
C ILE A 31 -3.37 17.24 32.19
N GLU A 32 -3.08 18.43 32.70
CA GLU A 32 -3.73 18.98 33.90
C GLU A 32 -5.25 19.11 33.74
N LYS A 33 -5.69 19.69 32.61
CA LYS A 33 -7.12 19.83 32.31
C LYS A 33 -7.80 18.49 32.06
N SER A 34 -7.09 17.54 31.45
CA SER A 34 -7.63 16.20 31.21
C SER A 34 -7.76 15.41 32.51
N SER A 35 -6.76 15.45 33.38
CA SER A 35 -6.78 14.84 34.72
C SER A 35 -7.95 15.37 35.55
N THR A 36 -8.14 16.69 35.55
CA THR A 36 -9.25 17.35 36.28
C THR A 36 -10.63 16.94 35.74
N LYS A 37 -10.78 16.84 34.41
CA LYS A 37 -12.08 16.52 33.79
C LYS A 37 -12.41 15.04 33.75
N LEU A 38 -11.41 14.16 33.67
CA LEU A 38 -11.59 12.71 33.69
C LEU A 38 -11.67 12.15 35.10
N ASP A 39 -11.30 12.96 36.10
CA ASP A 39 -11.23 12.58 37.52
C ASP A 39 -10.25 11.41 37.71
N ILE A 40 -9.04 11.57 37.16
CA ILE A 40 -7.94 10.60 37.25
C ILE A 40 -6.61 11.33 37.49
N ALA A 41 -5.69 10.68 38.21
CA ALA A 41 -4.31 11.15 38.38
C ALA A 41 -3.46 10.80 37.15
N GLY A 42 -3.82 11.36 36.00
CA GLY A 42 -3.11 11.13 34.74
C GLY A 42 -1.73 11.77 34.72
N SER A 43 -0.71 10.98 34.39
CA SER A 43 0.69 11.41 34.34
C SER A 43 1.31 11.31 32.94
N VAL A 44 0.84 10.37 32.11
CA VAL A 44 1.40 10.11 30.79
C VAL A 44 0.32 10.22 29.72
N LEU A 45 0.58 11.05 28.72
CA LEU A 45 -0.27 11.17 27.54
C LEU A 45 0.30 10.29 26.42
N VAL A 46 -0.55 9.46 25.82
CA VAL A 46 -0.17 8.57 24.72
C VAL A 46 -1.18 8.67 23.57
N MET A 47 -0.77 8.27 22.38
CA MET A 47 -1.66 8.13 21.22
C MET A 47 -2.56 6.89 21.39
N GLU A 48 -3.86 7.02 21.15
CA GLU A 48 -4.81 5.92 21.35
C GLU A 48 -4.54 4.73 20.40
N LYS A 49 -4.15 5.01 19.16
CA LYS A 49 -4.01 4.03 18.08
C LYS A 49 -2.80 3.08 18.21
N ASP A 50 -1.73 3.53 18.83
CA ASP A 50 -0.44 2.82 18.85
C ASP A 50 0.33 2.94 20.18
N GLY A 51 -0.17 3.71 21.15
CA GLY A 51 0.45 3.85 22.45
C GLY A 51 1.69 4.72 22.47
N THR A 52 2.00 5.42 21.38
CA THR A 52 3.16 6.31 21.31
C THR A 52 3.03 7.40 22.36
N ILE A 53 4.04 7.53 23.23
CA ILE A 53 4.09 8.56 24.27
C ILE A 53 4.20 9.94 23.61
N VAL A 54 3.45 10.90 24.15
CA VAL A 54 3.46 12.29 23.73
C VAL A 54 4.19 13.08 24.81
N ASP A 55 5.45 13.38 24.54
CA ASP A 55 6.41 13.98 25.49
C ASP A 55 6.77 15.45 25.15
N ASP A 56 6.33 15.97 24.01
CA ASP A 56 6.63 17.33 23.54
C ASP A 56 5.37 18.08 23.04
N ASN A 57 5.31 19.38 23.28
CA ASN A 57 4.31 20.30 22.77
C ASN A 57 4.22 20.29 21.23
N GLU A 58 5.34 20.14 20.53
CA GLU A 58 5.35 20.06 19.06
C GLU A 58 4.64 18.79 18.56
N VAL A 59 4.71 17.70 19.32
CA VAL A 59 3.99 16.45 19.01
C VAL A 59 2.49 16.64 19.23
N VAL A 60 2.07 17.33 20.29
CA VAL A 60 0.66 17.66 20.54
C VAL A 60 0.08 18.47 19.37
N LYS A 61 0.81 19.49 18.89
CA LYS A 61 0.42 20.31 17.73
C LYS A 61 0.35 19.48 16.44
N PHE A 62 1.34 18.62 16.20
CA PHE A 62 1.43 17.80 14.99
C PHE A 62 0.33 16.72 14.92
N CYS A 63 -0.07 16.18 16.08
CA CYS A 63 -1.11 15.17 16.21
C CYS A 63 -2.52 15.79 16.40
N PHE A 64 -2.72 17.03 15.95
CA PHE A 64 -4.03 17.69 15.99
C PHE A 64 -5.09 16.88 15.23
N GLY A 65 -6.22 16.62 15.91
CA GLY A 65 -7.33 15.82 15.36
C GLY A 65 -7.27 14.32 15.67
N GLU A 66 -6.16 13.84 16.22
CA GLU A 66 -6.00 12.47 16.70
C GLU A 66 -6.62 12.30 18.11
N ILE A 67 -6.75 11.05 18.54
CA ILE A 67 -7.27 10.69 19.87
C ILE A 67 -6.10 10.34 20.78
N PHE A 68 -6.08 10.97 21.94
CA PHE A 68 -5.10 10.69 22.99
C PHE A 68 -5.73 9.84 24.09
N MET A 69 -4.90 9.10 24.79
CA MET A 69 -5.21 8.43 26.04
C MET A 69 -4.36 9.03 27.16
N LEU A 70 -4.99 9.25 28.30
CA LEU A 70 -4.30 9.69 29.52
C LEU A 70 -4.21 8.50 30.49
N LEU A 71 -2.98 8.14 30.84
CA LEU A 71 -2.65 7.00 31.68
C LEU A 71 -2.22 7.47 33.08
N GLN A 72 -2.61 6.73 34.10
CA GLN A 72 -2.07 6.86 35.46
C GLN A 72 -0.66 6.22 35.56
N PRO A 73 0.13 6.52 36.59
CA PRO A 73 1.50 5.98 36.73
C PRO A 73 1.62 4.46 36.64
N GLU A 74 0.58 3.73 37.06
CA GLU A 74 0.54 2.26 37.06
C GLU A 74 -0.17 1.68 35.82
N GLU A 75 -0.69 2.52 34.93
CA GLU A 75 -1.40 2.11 33.73
C GLU A 75 -0.47 2.12 32.51
N SER A 76 -0.52 1.06 31.72
CA SER A 76 0.16 0.99 30.43
C SER A 76 -0.84 1.06 29.29
N TRP A 77 -0.41 1.61 28.15
CA TRP A 77 -1.22 1.55 26.94
C TRP A 77 -1.40 0.09 26.53
N SER A 78 -2.64 -0.33 26.37
CA SER A 78 -2.99 -1.60 25.76
C SER A 78 -3.65 -1.35 24.41
N ALA A 79 -3.10 -2.02 23.39
CA ALA A 79 -3.80 -2.21 22.13
C ALA A 79 -5.06 -2.99 22.46
N GLN A 80 -6.24 -2.39 22.28
CA GLN A 80 -7.43 -3.21 22.13
C GLN A 80 -7.38 -3.88 20.75
N ASN A 81 -6.61 -4.97 20.66
CA ASN A 81 -7.09 -6.10 19.89
C ASN A 81 -8.26 -6.63 20.70
N GLU A 82 -9.47 -6.69 20.14
CA GLU A 82 -10.44 -7.64 20.67
C GLU A 82 -9.74 -9.00 20.59
N THR A 83 -9.15 -9.47 21.70
CA THR A 83 -9.27 -10.81 22.33
C THR A 83 -8.04 -11.11 23.20
N GLU A 84 -8.19 -11.00 24.52
CA GLU A 84 -7.48 -11.88 25.44
C GLU A 84 -8.08 -13.28 25.29
N LEU A 85 -7.24 -14.25 24.90
CA LEU A 85 -7.24 -15.68 25.23
C LEU A 85 -6.68 -16.49 24.04
N ASN A 86 -5.34 -16.63 24.03
CA ASN A 86 -4.63 -17.92 24.13
C ASN A 86 -5.43 -19.13 23.58
N THR A 87 -4.89 -20.03 22.75
CA THR A 87 -3.57 -20.64 22.80
C THR A 87 -3.53 -21.75 21.74
N THR A 88 -2.32 -22.12 21.36
CA THR A 88 -1.88 -23.49 21.05
C THR A 88 -2.33 -24.16 19.76
N LEU A 89 -1.29 -24.39 18.94
CA LEU A 89 -0.90 -25.67 18.33
C LEU A 89 -1.92 -26.27 17.35
N SER A 90 -1.57 -26.28 16.06
CA SER A 90 -0.95 -27.47 15.43
C SER A 90 -2.05 -28.43 14.98
N ASP A 91 -2.02 -29.07 13.83
CA ASP A 91 -0.96 -29.32 12.87
C ASP A 91 -1.65 -30.04 11.69
N THR A 92 -0.98 -30.08 10.54
CA THR A 92 -1.03 -31.19 9.54
C THR A 92 -2.38 -31.44 8.82
N THR A 93 -2.51 -31.70 7.52
CA THR A 93 -1.65 -32.28 6.47
C THR A 93 -2.50 -32.18 5.17
N SER A 94 -2.01 -31.55 4.09
CA SER A 94 -1.32 -32.18 2.94
C SER A 94 -2.25 -33.05 2.06
N LEU A 95 -2.57 -32.62 0.83
CA LEU A 95 -2.18 -33.19 -0.49
C LEU A 95 -3.49 -33.29 -1.33
N THR A 96 -3.63 -33.09 -2.63
CA THR A 96 -2.74 -33.02 -3.80
C THR A 96 -3.48 -32.36 -4.97
N SER A 97 -2.74 -31.49 -5.65
CA SER A 97 -2.67 -31.22 -7.10
C SER A 97 -3.61 -31.95 -8.08
N SER A 98 -4.20 -31.19 -9.01
CA SER A 98 -4.04 -31.44 -10.45
C SER A 98 -4.44 -30.24 -11.32
N SER A 99 -3.50 -29.84 -12.17
CA SER A 99 -3.54 -28.77 -13.16
C SER A 99 -4.32 -29.13 -14.41
N PHE A 100 -4.98 -28.14 -15.04
CA PHE A 100 -5.11 -27.98 -16.51
C PHE A 100 -5.33 -26.48 -16.81
N LYS A 101 -4.31 -25.76 -17.32
CA LYS A 101 -4.08 -25.37 -18.72
C LYS A 101 -5.32 -24.70 -19.38
N GLU A 102 -5.39 -23.37 -19.48
CA GLU A 102 -4.62 -22.42 -20.33
C GLU A 102 -5.26 -22.22 -21.72
N GLY A 103 -5.42 -20.94 -22.08
CA GLY A 103 -5.68 -20.45 -23.43
C GLY A 103 -7.11 -19.88 -23.62
N THR A 104 -7.36 -18.75 -24.28
CA THR A 104 -6.52 -17.87 -25.09
C THR A 104 -7.36 -16.62 -25.42
N LEU A 105 -6.75 -15.45 -25.20
CA LEU A 105 -6.80 -14.16 -25.91
C LEU A 105 -8.07 -13.51 -26.56
N PHE A 106 -7.99 -12.17 -26.52
CA PHE A 106 -8.57 -11.11 -27.38
C PHE A 106 -10.06 -10.78 -27.13
N SER A 107 -10.51 -9.53 -27.12
CA SER A 107 -9.92 -8.22 -27.44
C SER A 107 -10.93 -7.15 -27.02
N TYR A 108 -10.45 -6.05 -26.44
CA TYR A 108 -11.26 -4.87 -26.18
C TYR A 108 -11.40 -4.05 -27.46
N SER A 109 -12.63 -3.63 -27.78
CA SER A 109 -12.90 -2.43 -28.57
C SER A 109 -14.18 -1.77 -28.06
N SER A 110 -14.07 -0.46 -27.91
CA SER A 110 -15.00 0.45 -27.25
C SER A 110 -16.19 0.84 -28.13
N SER A 111 -17.37 1.07 -27.53
CA SER A 111 -18.12 2.35 -27.56
C SER A 111 -19.65 2.19 -27.38
N SER A 112 -20.16 2.95 -26.40
CA SER A 112 -21.39 3.76 -26.32
C SER A 112 -22.78 3.27 -26.77
N GLN A 113 -23.70 3.31 -25.78
CA GLN A 113 -25.09 3.81 -25.76
C GLN A 113 -26.28 3.01 -26.36
N SER A 114 -27.14 2.58 -25.40
CA SER A 114 -28.61 2.59 -25.36
C SER A 114 -29.45 1.88 -26.42
N THR A 115 -30.19 0.84 -26.02
CA THR A 115 -31.65 0.83 -25.75
C THR A 115 -32.18 -0.61 -25.68
N ALA A 116 -33.32 -0.77 -25.01
CA ALA A 116 -33.90 -2.02 -24.54
C ALA A 116 -34.37 -3.00 -25.63
N SER A 117 -34.19 -4.29 -25.38
CA SER A 117 -35.17 -5.36 -25.65
C SER A 117 -34.66 -6.68 -25.05
N SER A 118 -35.49 -7.33 -24.24
CA SER A 118 -35.25 -8.69 -23.76
C SER A 118 -35.50 -9.70 -24.86
N PRO A 119 -34.67 -10.75 -24.95
CA PRO A 119 -35.21 -12.09 -25.18
C PRO A 119 -34.66 -13.10 -24.17
N THR A 120 -35.60 -13.73 -23.47
CA THR A 120 -35.64 -15.14 -23.05
C THR A 120 -34.32 -15.84 -22.70
N PHE A 121 -34.18 -16.02 -21.38
CA PHE A 121 -33.46 -17.08 -20.67
C PHE A 121 -33.46 -18.42 -21.41
N GLU A 122 -32.27 -19.00 -21.62
CA GLU A 122 -32.13 -20.47 -21.52
C GLU A 122 -30.67 -20.93 -21.31
N THR A 123 -29.64 -20.14 -21.64
CA THR A 123 -28.24 -20.62 -21.56
C THR A 123 -27.47 -20.18 -20.29
N CYS A 124 -28.06 -19.35 -19.41
CA CYS A 124 -27.41 -18.92 -18.16
C CYS A 124 -27.65 -19.88 -16.97
N ASN A 125 -28.56 -20.83 -17.11
CA ASN A 125 -28.92 -21.73 -16.00
C ASN A 125 -27.80 -22.71 -15.63
N ASN A 126 -26.92 -23.12 -16.56
CA ASN A 126 -25.93 -24.14 -16.27
C ASN A 126 -24.73 -23.64 -15.43
N LYS A 127 -24.24 -22.40 -15.63
CA LYS A 127 -23.20 -21.79 -14.76
C LYS A 127 -23.76 -21.36 -13.40
N ILE A 128 -25.03 -20.96 -13.35
CA ILE A 128 -25.72 -20.62 -12.10
C ILE A 128 -26.10 -21.89 -11.31
N GLN A 129 -26.46 -23.00 -11.97
CA GLN A 129 -26.69 -24.29 -11.29
C GLN A 129 -25.40 -24.90 -10.76
N LEU A 130 -24.29 -24.83 -11.51
CA LEU A 130 -23.00 -25.35 -11.04
C LEU A 130 -22.48 -24.55 -9.84
N SER A 131 -22.57 -23.21 -9.88
CA SER A 131 -22.20 -22.37 -8.74
C SER A 131 -23.16 -22.51 -7.55
N ASN A 132 -24.46 -22.72 -7.77
CA ASN A 132 -25.41 -22.97 -6.67
C ASN A 132 -25.20 -24.35 -6.02
N ASN A 133 -24.75 -25.37 -6.77
CA ASN A 133 -24.48 -26.71 -6.22
C ASN A 133 -23.21 -26.74 -5.35
N ILE A 134 -22.19 -25.93 -5.68
CA ILE A 134 -20.96 -25.83 -4.87
C ILE A 134 -21.29 -25.42 -3.43
N TRP A 135 -22.14 -24.40 -3.25
CA TRP A 135 -22.48 -23.90 -1.91
C TRP A 135 -23.45 -24.81 -1.15
N LYS A 136 -24.28 -25.59 -1.85
CA LYS A 136 -25.14 -26.60 -1.22
C LYS A 136 -24.33 -27.75 -0.62
N ASN A 137 -23.25 -28.15 -1.29
CA ASN A 137 -22.36 -29.22 -0.86
C ASN A 137 -21.14 -28.70 -0.07
N TYR A 138 -21.05 -27.39 0.16
CA TYR A 138 -19.95 -26.79 0.89
C TYR A 138 -19.99 -27.27 2.33
N GLN A 139 -18.90 -27.87 2.78
CA GLN A 139 -18.71 -28.24 4.17
C GLN A 139 -17.96 -27.11 4.87
N ILE A 140 -18.58 -26.57 5.91
CA ILE A 140 -17.94 -25.56 6.75
C ILE A 140 -16.74 -26.23 7.45
N PRO A 141 -15.52 -25.69 7.29
CA PRO A 141 -14.31 -26.27 7.87
C PRO A 141 -14.25 -25.93 9.37
N TRP A 142 -15.00 -26.66 10.17
CA TRP A 142 -15.07 -26.47 11.62
C TRP A 142 -13.74 -26.78 12.31
N ASP A 143 -12.98 -27.73 11.76
CA ASP A 143 -11.62 -28.13 12.15
C ASP A 143 -10.61 -26.97 12.10
N LYS A 144 -10.88 -25.97 11.26
CA LYS A 144 -10.04 -24.80 11.08
C LYS A 144 -10.36 -23.65 12.05
N LEU A 145 -11.35 -23.79 12.93
CA LEU A 145 -11.67 -22.81 13.97
C LEU A 145 -10.84 -23.08 15.22
N GLU A 146 -10.57 -22.03 16.01
CA GLU A 146 -9.88 -22.18 17.28
C GLU A 146 -10.67 -23.10 18.23
N MET A 147 -9.95 -23.97 18.93
CA MET A 147 -10.55 -24.95 19.85
C MET A 147 -11.36 -24.27 20.98
N SER A 148 -10.93 -23.08 21.41
CA SER A 148 -11.66 -22.23 22.37
C SER A 148 -13.05 -21.85 21.84
N VAL A 149 -13.13 -21.41 20.58
CA VAL A 149 -14.37 -21.04 19.91
C VAL A 149 -15.29 -22.26 19.76
N ILE A 150 -14.78 -23.42 19.36
CA ILE A 150 -15.60 -24.64 19.22
C ILE A 150 -16.24 -25.04 20.57
N LYS A 151 -15.45 -25.02 21.65
CA LYS A 151 -15.96 -25.32 23.01
C LYS A 151 -17.03 -24.31 23.44
N GLU A 152 -16.88 -23.03 23.13
CA GLU A 152 -17.90 -22.02 23.42
C GLU A 152 -19.20 -22.25 22.62
N LEU A 153 -19.09 -22.70 21.36
CA LEU A 153 -20.23 -23.05 20.52
C LEU A 153 -20.97 -24.29 21.03
N GLU A 154 -20.24 -25.33 21.47
CA GLU A 154 -20.80 -26.55 22.05
C GLU A 154 -21.50 -26.27 23.39
N ASN A 155 -20.92 -25.41 24.21
CA ASN A 155 -21.52 -24.93 25.46
C ASN A 155 -22.73 -24.01 25.23
N GLY A 156 -22.96 -23.57 23.98
CA GLY A 156 -24.07 -22.69 23.61
C GLY A 156 -23.90 -21.25 24.10
N SER A 157 -22.67 -20.82 24.40
CA SER A 157 -22.38 -19.47 24.87
C SER A 157 -22.52 -18.45 23.73
N ARG A 158 -23.26 -17.36 23.94
CA ARG A 158 -23.43 -16.25 22.98
C ARG A 158 -22.31 -15.21 23.09
N SER A 159 -21.07 -15.66 22.96
CA SER A 159 -19.91 -14.77 22.96
C SER A 159 -19.84 -13.98 21.65
N LYS A 160 -19.68 -12.65 21.76
CA LYS A 160 -19.43 -11.77 20.59
C LYS A 160 -18.16 -12.20 19.86
N TYR A 161 -17.15 -12.63 20.60
CA TYR A 161 -15.90 -13.14 20.05
C TYR A 161 -16.13 -14.39 19.20
N ALA A 162 -16.75 -15.43 19.76
CA ALA A 162 -17.00 -16.70 19.05
C ALA A 162 -17.80 -16.49 17.75
N MET A 163 -18.87 -15.69 17.79
CA MET A 163 -19.65 -15.37 16.59
C MET A 163 -18.81 -14.65 15.52
N THR A 164 -17.95 -13.71 15.92
CA THR A 164 -17.12 -12.92 15.01
C THR A 164 -16.00 -13.76 14.41
N ALA A 165 -15.35 -14.61 15.21
CA ALA A 165 -14.33 -15.55 14.78
C ALA A 165 -14.88 -16.53 13.73
N VAL A 166 -16.08 -17.09 13.98
CA VAL A 166 -16.79 -17.96 13.03
C VAL A 166 -17.07 -17.23 11.71
N VAL A 167 -17.64 -16.03 11.76
CA VAL A 167 -17.91 -15.22 10.55
C VAL A 167 -16.62 -14.93 9.77
N ASN A 168 -15.57 -14.49 10.45
CA ASN A 168 -14.29 -14.15 9.81
C ASN A 168 -13.64 -15.34 9.14
N ARG A 169 -13.56 -16.48 9.85
CA ARG A 169 -12.94 -17.70 9.32
C ARG A 169 -13.73 -18.26 8.16
N ILE A 170 -15.05 -18.35 8.29
CA ILE A 170 -15.91 -18.87 7.23
C ILE A 170 -15.85 -17.98 5.99
N VAL A 171 -15.94 -16.65 6.12
CA VAL A 171 -15.80 -15.75 4.96
C VAL A 171 -14.42 -15.87 4.32
N SER A 172 -13.35 -16.03 5.10
CA SER A 172 -12.01 -16.26 4.55
C SER A 172 -11.94 -17.55 3.73
N GLU A 173 -12.52 -18.65 4.22
CA GLU A 173 -12.53 -19.93 3.50
C GLU A 173 -13.44 -19.89 2.27
N MET A 174 -14.60 -19.21 2.34
CA MET A 174 -15.45 -18.99 1.17
C MET A 174 -14.75 -18.14 0.10
N ARG A 175 -13.91 -17.16 0.51
CA ARG A 175 -13.11 -16.32 -0.41
C ARG A 175 -11.98 -17.08 -1.11
N ASN A 176 -11.53 -18.22 -0.58
CA ASN A 176 -10.60 -19.11 -1.28
C ASN A 176 -11.25 -19.72 -2.54
N ILE A 177 -12.58 -19.81 -2.60
CA ILE A 177 -13.32 -20.27 -3.77
C ILE A 177 -13.58 -19.11 -4.74
N GLN A 178 -14.14 -18.00 -4.24
CA GLN A 178 -14.37 -16.79 -5.04
C GLN A 178 -14.48 -15.53 -4.16
N GLU A 179 -13.98 -14.39 -4.65
CA GLU A 179 -14.03 -13.10 -3.94
C GLU A 179 -15.46 -12.49 -3.92
N PHE A 180 -16.21 -12.69 -5.00
CA PHE A 180 -17.60 -12.21 -5.15
C PHE A 180 -18.59 -13.36 -4.91
N ILE A 181 -18.94 -13.55 -3.65
CA ILE A 181 -19.83 -14.64 -3.21
C ILE A 181 -21.30 -14.20 -3.40
N PRO A 182 -22.15 -15.01 -4.05
CA PRO A 182 -23.56 -14.68 -4.24
C PRO A 182 -24.33 -14.75 -2.92
N ALA A 183 -25.34 -13.89 -2.75
CA ALA A 183 -26.15 -13.82 -1.53
C ALA A 183 -26.79 -15.17 -1.14
N LYS A 184 -27.16 -16.00 -2.12
CA LYS A 184 -27.71 -17.34 -1.88
C LYS A 184 -26.72 -18.25 -1.14
N ALA A 185 -25.42 -18.14 -1.41
CA ALA A 185 -24.39 -18.91 -0.73
C ALA A 185 -24.35 -18.56 0.76
N PHE A 186 -24.32 -17.26 1.09
CA PHE A 186 -24.34 -16.82 2.49
C PHE A 186 -25.59 -17.28 3.24
N LYS A 187 -26.74 -17.39 2.58
CA LYS A 187 -27.97 -17.95 3.19
C LYS A 187 -27.81 -19.43 3.52
N ILE A 188 -27.36 -20.23 2.56
CA ILE A 188 -27.12 -21.67 2.77
C ILE A 188 -26.14 -21.90 3.91
N ILE A 189 -25.03 -21.16 3.92
CA ILE A 189 -24.01 -21.29 4.96
C ILE A 189 -24.53 -20.81 6.32
N ALA A 190 -25.29 -19.71 6.36
CA ALA A 190 -25.89 -19.25 7.62
C ALA A 190 -26.85 -20.29 8.21
N GLU A 191 -27.71 -20.89 7.38
CA GLU A 191 -28.62 -21.96 7.80
C GLU A 191 -27.85 -23.18 8.34
N GLN A 192 -26.75 -23.58 7.69
CA GLN A 192 -25.89 -24.68 8.16
C GLN A 192 -25.24 -24.38 9.51
N ILE A 193 -24.73 -23.16 9.71
CA ILE A 193 -24.11 -22.74 10.99
C ILE A 193 -25.15 -22.74 12.11
N VAL A 194 -26.31 -22.13 11.87
CA VAL A 194 -27.42 -22.07 12.84
C VAL A 194 -27.92 -23.47 13.17
N SER A 195 -28.04 -24.35 12.18
CA SER A 195 -28.50 -25.73 12.39
C SER A 195 -27.53 -26.53 13.26
N LYS A 196 -26.23 -26.28 13.13
CA LYS A 196 -25.20 -26.95 13.93
C LYS A 196 -25.12 -26.40 15.36
N TYR A 197 -25.19 -25.08 15.53
CA TYR A 197 -25.07 -24.41 16.84
C TYR A 197 -26.25 -23.47 17.11
N PRO A 198 -27.46 -24.01 17.28
CA PRO A 198 -28.67 -23.19 17.40
C PRO A 198 -28.66 -22.34 18.67
N LYS A 199 -28.07 -22.82 19.78
CA LYS A 199 -28.01 -22.07 21.05
C LYS A 199 -27.19 -20.78 20.93
N THR A 200 -26.13 -20.79 20.11
CA THR A 200 -25.25 -19.63 19.93
C THR A 200 -25.71 -18.67 18.84
N PHE A 201 -26.37 -19.16 17.79
CA PHE A 201 -26.72 -18.32 16.63
C PHE A 201 -28.20 -18.01 16.49
N LYS A 202 -29.13 -18.76 17.11
CA LYS A 202 -30.56 -18.41 17.07
C LYS A 202 -30.81 -17.10 17.78
N ASP A 203 -31.75 -16.34 17.29
CA ASP A 203 -32.09 -15.05 17.84
C ASP A 203 -33.00 -15.26 19.07
N MET A 204 -32.45 -15.04 20.27
CA MET A 204 -33.08 -15.24 21.58
C MET A 204 -33.09 -13.90 22.36
N ASP A 205 -34.18 -13.60 23.08
CA ASP A 205 -34.26 -12.43 23.96
C ASP A 205 -33.57 -12.65 25.32
N GLU A 206 -33.52 -11.61 26.16
CA GLU A 206 -32.91 -11.67 27.50
C GLU A 206 -33.63 -12.66 28.43
N ASP A 207 -34.90 -12.98 28.15
CA ASP A 207 -35.72 -13.95 28.87
C ASP A 207 -35.63 -15.38 28.30
N GLY A 208 -34.79 -15.60 27.27
CA GLY A 208 -34.57 -16.90 26.64
C GLY A 208 -35.67 -17.34 25.67
N LYS A 209 -36.56 -16.45 25.24
CA LYS A 209 -37.57 -16.69 24.22
C LYS A 209 -37.00 -16.42 22.82
N CYS A 210 -37.23 -17.35 21.91
CA CYS A 210 -36.73 -17.28 20.54
C CYS A 210 -37.56 -16.27 19.72
N PHE A 211 -36.90 -15.22 19.20
CA PHE A 211 -37.49 -14.22 18.31
C PHE A 211 -37.18 -14.46 16.83
N GLY A 212 -36.20 -15.31 16.53
CA GLY A 212 -35.84 -15.68 15.16
C GLY A 212 -34.92 -16.89 15.09
N ASP A 213 -34.84 -17.49 13.90
CA ASP A 213 -33.93 -18.60 13.65
C ASP A 213 -32.44 -18.18 13.62
N GLY A 214 -32.15 -16.87 13.53
CA GLY A 214 -30.79 -16.32 13.49
C GLY A 214 -30.09 -16.43 12.13
N SER A 215 -30.71 -17.11 11.16
CA SER A 215 -30.14 -17.35 9.82
C SER A 215 -29.96 -16.04 9.07
N TYR A 216 -30.93 -15.12 9.15
CA TYR A 216 -30.84 -13.82 8.50
C TYR A 216 -29.77 -12.92 9.13
N THR A 217 -29.71 -12.87 10.46
CA THR A 217 -28.72 -12.09 11.21
C THR A 217 -27.30 -12.55 10.88
N LEU A 218 -27.08 -13.87 10.80
CA LEU A 218 -25.80 -14.44 10.42
C LEU A 218 -25.47 -14.23 8.95
N PHE A 219 -26.45 -14.37 8.05
CA PHE A 219 -26.32 -14.03 6.63
C PHE A 219 -25.83 -12.58 6.44
N ALA A 220 -26.43 -11.62 7.15
CA ALA A 220 -26.05 -10.22 7.07
C ALA A 220 -24.59 -10.03 7.50
N LYS A 221 -24.18 -10.63 8.63
CA LYS A 221 -22.79 -10.56 9.12
C LYS A 221 -21.77 -11.14 8.12
N LEU A 222 -22.06 -12.32 7.54
CA LEU A 222 -21.19 -12.96 6.54
C LEU A 222 -21.05 -12.08 5.28
N ARG A 223 -22.18 -11.55 4.78
CA ARG A 223 -22.20 -10.67 3.60
C ARG A 223 -21.44 -9.38 3.85
N ASP A 224 -21.69 -8.73 4.99
CA ASP A 224 -21.12 -7.42 5.29
C ASP A 224 -19.61 -7.53 5.54
N ARG A 225 -19.14 -8.64 6.13
CA ARG A 225 -17.71 -8.95 6.23
C ARG A 225 -17.06 -9.13 4.85
N ASN A 226 -17.71 -9.87 3.94
CA ASN A 226 -17.19 -10.02 2.58
C ASN A 226 -17.14 -8.67 1.84
N ASN A 227 -18.18 -7.86 1.98
CA ASN A 227 -18.24 -6.51 1.40
C ASN A 227 -17.13 -5.60 1.96
N TYR A 228 -16.85 -5.69 3.26
CA TYR A 228 -15.75 -4.96 3.89
C TYR A 228 -14.39 -5.37 3.31
N LEU A 229 -14.14 -6.67 3.15
CA LEU A 229 -12.90 -7.20 2.58
C LEU A 229 -12.73 -6.82 1.09
N ASN A 230 -13.83 -6.62 0.38
CA ASN A 230 -13.82 -6.20 -1.03
C ASN A 230 -13.61 -4.69 -1.21
N ARG A 231 -13.50 -3.90 -0.12
CA ARG A 231 -13.21 -2.46 -0.22
C ARG A 231 -11.80 -2.22 -0.78
N PRO A 232 -11.61 -1.20 -1.65
CA PRO A 232 -10.32 -0.97 -2.33
C PRO A 232 -9.11 -0.86 -1.39
N HIS A 233 -9.26 -0.25 -0.21
CA HIS A 233 -8.20 -0.08 0.78
C HIS A 233 -7.89 -1.33 1.62
N MET A 234 -8.67 -2.41 1.48
CA MET A 234 -8.43 -3.70 2.15
C MET A 234 -7.76 -4.73 1.24
N LYS A 235 -7.51 -4.39 -0.04
CA LYS A 235 -6.75 -5.24 -0.95
C LYS A 235 -5.26 -5.11 -0.63
N ARG A 236 -4.56 -6.24 -0.41
CA ARG A 236 -3.08 -6.28 -0.38
C ARG A 236 -2.58 -5.70 -1.71
N SER A 237 -2.01 -4.49 -1.67
CA SER A 237 -1.35 -3.87 -2.81
C SER A 237 0.11 -3.60 -2.47
N LEU A 238 0.99 -3.70 -3.46
CA LEU A 238 2.41 -3.38 -3.30
C LEU A 238 2.63 -1.92 -2.88
N SER A 239 1.69 -1.04 -3.21
CA SER A 239 1.67 0.36 -2.74
C SER A 239 1.49 0.48 -1.22
N HIS A 240 0.80 -0.47 -0.58
CA HIS A 240 0.70 -0.52 0.89
C HIS A 240 1.99 -1.04 1.55
N THR A 241 2.80 -1.85 0.85
CA THR A 241 4.09 -2.36 1.36
C THR A 241 5.10 -1.23 1.58
N LEU A 242 5.02 -0.14 0.81
CA LEU A 242 5.93 1.01 0.93
C LEU A 242 5.84 1.79 2.25
N THR A 243 4.87 1.47 3.12
CA THR A 243 4.68 2.05 4.48
C THR A 243 5.22 3.48 4.64
N ILE A 244 4.67 4.42 3.85
CA ILE A 244 5.24 5.77 3.73
C ILE A 244 4.94 6.59 5.01
N PRO A 245 5.96 7.07 5.75
CA PRO A 245 5.75 7.92 6.91
C PRO A 245 5.02 9.22 6.54
N LEU A 246 4.13 9.70 7.41
CA LEU A 246 3.36 10.95 7.21
C LEU A 246 4.27 12.14 6.86
N LYS A 247 5.42 12.27 7.55
CA LYS A 247 6.42 13.33 7.30
C LYS A 247 6.98 13.34 5.87
N LYS A 248 7.00 12.18 5.21
CA LYS A 248 7.58 12.01 3.86
C LYS A 248 6.50 11.91 2.76
N GLN A 249 5.21 11.92 3.11
CA GLN A 249 4.12 11.83 2.13
C GLN A 249 4.16 12.95 1.09
N LYS A 250 4.38 14.20 1.52
CA LYS A 250 4.46 15.34 0.58
C LYS A 250 5.60 15.17 -0.43
N LYS A 251 6.77 14.69 0.02
CA LYS A 251 7.92 14.39 -0.84
C LYS A 251 7.58 13.29 -1.84
N VAL A 252 6.95 12.21 -1.39
CA VAL A 252 6.56 11.09 -2.25
C VAL A 252 5.46 11.49 -3.25
N MET A 253 4.48 12.30 -2.83
CA MET A 253 3.45 12.85 -3.74
C MET A 253 4.07 13.72 -4.82
N SER A 254 5.06 14.54 -4.46
CA SER A 254 5.81 15.34 -5.43
C SER A 254 6.61 14.47 -6.40
N ALA A 255 7.28 13.42 -5.90
CA ALA A 255 8.05 12.50 -6.75
C ALA A 255 7.16 11.65 -7.67
N LYS A 256 5.96 11.30 -7.22
CA LYS A 256 4.94 10.59 -8.01
C LYS A 256 4.32 11.48 -9.10
N ALA A 257 4.32 12.80 -8.92
CA ALA A 257 3.69 13.71 -9.87
C ALA A 257 4.34 13.58 -11.26
N GLY A 258 3.53 13.34 -12.29
CA GLY A 258 4.00 13.13 -13.66
C GLY A 258 4.52 11.72 -13.97
N CYS A 259 4.61 10.82 -12.98
CA CYS A 259 4.99 9.42 -13.19
C CYS A 259 3.74 8.55 -13.35
N SER A 260 3.42 8.17 -14.58
CA SER A 260 2.25 7.35 -14.93
C SER A 260 2.24 5.98 -14.24
N ASN A 261 3.42 5.39 -14.01
CA ASN A 261 3.56 4.05 -13.43
C ASN A 261 4.50 4.04 -12.20
N TRP A 262 4.33 5.00 -11.28
CA TRP A 262 5.22 5.19 -10.12
C TRP A 262 5.40 3.94 -9.24
N GLN A 263 4.32 3.23 -8.93
CA GLN A 263 4.33 1.97 -8.19
C GLN A 263 3.17 1.08 -8.68
N PRO A 264 3.45 -0.03 -9.36
CA PRO A 264 2.43 -1.02 -9.72
C PRO A 264 1.79 -1.63 -8.47
N GLU A 265 0.49 -1.91 -8.50
CA GLU A 265 -0.26 -2.41 -7.34
C GLU A 265 -0.06 -3.91 -7.10
N LYS A 266 0.28 -4.67 -8.14
CA LYS A 266 0.45 -6.12 -8.11
C LYS A 266 1.59 -6.56 -9.03
N PHE A 267 2.14 -7.73 -8.74
CA PHE A 267 2.90 -8.49 -9.73
C PHE A 267 1.95 -8.99 -10.83
N LEU A 268 2.50 -9.39 -11.98
CA LEU A 268 1.72 -10.08 -13.01
C LEU A 268 1.17 -11.39 -12.40
N ASP A 269 -0.05 -11.78 -12.76
CA ASP A 269 -0.75 -12.92 -12.16
C ASP A 269 -0.01 -14.27 -12.33
N THR A 270 0.98 -14.33 -13.24
CA THR A 270 1.83 -15.50 -13.50
C THR A 270 3.08 -15.57 -12.61
N GLU A 271 3.36 -14.54 -11.83
CA GLU A 271 4.62 -14.41 -11.08
C GLU A 271 4.43 -14.66 -9.59
N THR A 272 5.29 -15.50 -9.01
CA THR A 272 5.43 -15.67 -7.57
C THR A 272 6.68 -14.95 -7.08
N GLU A 273 6.83 -14.79 -5.76
CA GLU A 273 8.05 -14.18 -5.19
C GLU A 273 9.33 -14.93 -5.58
N GLU A 274 9.25 -16.27 -5.70
CA GLU A 274 10.35 -17.13 -6.13
C GLU A 274 10.73 -16.89 -7.61
N THR A 275 9.73 -16.76 -8.51
CA THR A 275 10.03 -16.48 -9.93
C THR A 275 10.60 -15.08 -10.14
N VAL A 276 10.20 -14.11 -9.32
CA VAL A 276 10.75 -12.74 -9.34
C VAL A 276 12.22 -12.75 -8.92
N GLU A 277 12.60 -13.51 -7.89
CA GLU A 277 13.98 -13.61 -7.43
C GLU A 277 14.89 -14.27 -8.50
N ASP A 278 14.43 -15.36 -9.11
CA ASP A 278 15.17 -16.03 -10.20
C ASP A 278 15.43 -15.10 -11.39
N LYS A 279 14.42 -14.32 -11.77
CA LYS A 279 14.53 -13.32 -12.84
C LYS A 279 15.47 -12.19 -12.45
N THR A 280 15.44 -11.77 -11.19
CA THR A 280 16.35 -10.75 -10.64
C THR A 280 17.80 -11.22 -10.69
N LYS A 281 18.06 -12.47 -10.31
CA LYS A 281 19.38 -13.09 -10.38
C LYS A 281 19.91 -13.14 -11.81
N PHE A 282 19.08 -13.56 -12.77
CA PHE A 282 19.44 -13.52 -14.19
C PHE A 282 19.82 -12.10 -14.66
N LEU A 283 19.02 -11.09 -14.29
CA LEU A 283 19.28 -9.69 -14.66
C LEU A 283 20.55 -9.14 -14.04
N ARG A 284 21.00 -9.69 -12.90
CA ARG A 284 22.25 -9.31 -12.24
C ARG A 284 23.47 -9.92 -12.95
N GLU A 285 23.40 -11.19 -13.28
CA GLU A 285 24.49 -11.93 -13.93
C GLU A 285 24.74 -11.44 -15.36
N ILE A 286 23.67 -11.18 -16.12
CA ILE A 286 23.79 -10.82 -17.54
C ILE A 286 24.53 -9.49 -17.73
N VAL A 287 24.60 -8.61 -16.73
CA VAL A 287 25.27 -7.30 -16.85
C VAL A 287 26.76 -7.44 -17.15
N ASN A 288 27.41 -8.51 -16.70
CA ASN A 288 28.84 -8.72 -16.92
C ASN A 288 29.15 -9.42 -18.26
N ASP A 289 28.13 -9.91 -18.97
CA ASP A 289 28.30 -10.64 -20.24
C ASP A 289 27.82 -9.81 -21.44
N ASP A 290 28.68 -8.89 -21.90
CA ASP A 290 28.42 -8.07 -23.09
C ASP A 290 28.43 -8.87 -24.41
N SER A 291 28.97 -10.09 -24.40
CA SER A 291 28.99 -10.95 -25.59
C SER A 291 27.62 -11.54 -25.89
N SER A 292 26.94 -12.04 -24.84
CA SER A 292 25.60 -12.62 -24.92
C SER A 292 24.49 -11.58 -25.13
N LYS A 293 24.66 -10.33 -24.67
CA LYS A 293 23.67 -9.26 -24.86
C LYS A 293 23.42 -8.88 -26.31
N ARG A 294 24.32 -9.22 -27.24
CA ARG A 294 24.13 -8.94 -28.67
C ARG A 294 23.16 -9.93 -29.34
N ASP A 295 22.87 -11.07 -28.70
CA ASP A 295 21.89 -12.03 -29.20
C ASP A 295 20.46 -11.46 -29.04
N PRO A 296 19.67 -11.35 -30.12
CA PRO A 296 18.28 -10.91 -30.08
C PRO A 296 17.40 -11.70 -29.09
N LYS A 297 17.62 -13.01 -28.95
CA LYS A 297 16.84 -13.86 -28.03
C LYS A 297 17.09 -13.49 -26.58
N ILE A 298 18.35 -13.21 -26.25
CA ILE A 298 18.76 -12.80 -24.90
C ILE A 298 18.23 -11.40 -24.60
N GLN A 299 18.28 -10.48 -25.56
CA GLN A 299 17.68 -9.16 -25.39
C GLN A 299 16.17 -9.23 -25.11
N GLN A 300 15.45 -10.08 -25.84
CA GLN A 300 14.01 -10.28 -25.60
C GLN A 300 13.75 -10.84 -24.20
N LYS A 301 14.58 -11.80 -23.76
CA LYS A 301 14.51 -12.37 -22.41
C LYS A 301 14.80 -11.32 -21.33
N ILE A 302 15.78 -10.45 -21.55
CA ILE A 302 16.09 -9.34 -20.64
C ILE A 302 14.89 -8.41 -20.50
N ILE A 303 14.28 -7.96 -21.62
CA ILE A 303 13.12 -7.06 -21.59
C ILE A 303 11.94 -7.73 -20.87
N SER A 304 11.65 -9.01 -21.17
CA SER A 304 10.58 -9.75 -20.51
C SER A 304 10.80 -9.88 -19.01
N ASN A 305 12.03 -10.17 -18.58
CA ASN A 305 12.37 -10.24 -17.16
C ASN A 305 12.33 -8.86 -16.49
N LEU A 306 12.72 -7.80 -17.19
CA LEU A 306 12.59 -6.42 -16.72
C LEU A 306 11.12 -6.03 -16.51
N GLU A 307 10.22 -6.41 -17.42
CA GLU A 307 8.78 -6.18 -17.28
C GLU A 307 8.19 -6.92 -16.09
N ALA A 308 8.51 -8.20 -15.93
CA ALA A 308 8.01 -9.02 -14.83
C ALA A 308 8.50 -8.52 -13.47
N THR A 309 9.75 -8.05 -13.40
CA THR A 309 10.38 -7.56 -12.15
C THR A 309 10.17 -6.06 -11.91
N TYR A 310 9.51 -5.34 -12.82
CA TYR A 310 9.29 -3.88 -12.69
C TYR A 310 8.64 -3.49 -11.35
N PRO A 311 7.59 -4.19 -10.84
CA PRO A 311 7.02 -3.87 -9.53
C PRO A 311 8.02 -4.01 -8.38
N ALA A 312 8.92 -5.01 -8.43
CA ALA A 312 9.98 -5.20 -7.43
C ALA A 312 11.07 -4.11 -7.53
N GLN A 313 11.47 -3.74 -8.75
CA GLN A 313 12.39 -2.62 -8.98
C GLN A 313 11.83 -1.32 -8.37
N ARG A 314 10.55 -1.01 -8.63
CA ARG A 314 9.89 0.18 -8.07
C ARG A 314 9.74 0.09 -6.55
N LEU A 315 9.40 -1.09 -6.02
CA LEU A 315 9.29 -1.29 -4.57
C LEU A 315 10.63 -1.01 -3.87
N TYR A 316 11.73 -1.48 -4.45
CA TYR A 316 13.09 -1.22 -3.98
C TYR A 316 13.49 0.26 -4.10
N LEU A 317 13.31 0.87 -5.28
CA LEU A 317 13.69 2.27 -5.53
C LEU A 317 12.84 3.28 -4.77
N ASN A 318 11.57 2.97 -4.53
CA ASN A 318 10.64 3.82 -3.80
C ASN A 318 10.75 3.62 -2.27
N ASN A 319 11.68 2.79 -1.78
CA ASN A 319 11.83 2.58 -0.34
C ASN A 319 12.20 3.90 0.36
N VAL A 320 11.28 4.36 1.20
CA VAL A 320 11.36 5.66 1.85
C VAL A 320 12.13 5.59 3.17
N HIS A 321 12.23 4.40 3.77
CA HIS A 321 12.95 4.16 5.02
C HIS A 321 14.44 3.99 4.79
N ASP A 322 14.78 3.20 3.78
CA ASP A 322 16.15 2.93 3.35
C ASP A 322 16.28 3.28 1.87
N VAL A 323 16.66 4.53 1.59
CA VAL A 323 16.77 5.03 0.20
C VAL A 323 18.03 4.41 -0.41
N PRO A 324 17.89 3.59 -1.46
CA PRO A 324 19.03 2.86 -1.99
C PRO A 324 20.06 3.81 -2.61
N THR A 325 21.32 3.63 -2.25
CA THR A 325 22.43 4.37 -2.86
C THR A 325 22.73 3.85 -4.26
N ILE A 326 23.53 4.60 -5.04
CA ILE A 326 23.98 4.12 -6.36
C ILE A 326 24.78 2.81 -6.25
N ILE A 327 25.50 2.59 -5.14
CA ILE A 327 26.22 1.34 -4.87
C ILE A 327 25.22 0.20 -4.66
N ASP A 328 24.16 0.44 -3.89
CA ASP A 328 23.13 -0.57 -3.63
C ASP A 328 22.36 -0.92 -4.90
N ILE A 329 22.06 0.08 -5.74
CA ILE A 329 21.45 -0.12 -7.06
C ILE A 329 22.40 -0.90 -7.97
N LYS A 330 23.70 -0.58 -7.97
CA LYS A 330 24.70 -1.34 -8.74
C LYS A 330 24.78 -2.79 -8.30
N ASN A 331 24.63 -3.07 -7.00
CA ASN A 331 24.67 -4.42 -6.50
C ASN A 331 23.37 -5.18 -6.81
N THR A 332 22.21 -4.53 -6.60
CA THR A 332 20.88 -5.15 -6.63
C THR A 332 20.27 -5.18 -8.03
N TRP A 333 20.31 -4.06 -8.73
CA TRP A 333 19.75 -3.87 -10.07
C TRP A 333 20.79 -3.21 -11.03
N PRO A 334 21.97 -3.82 -11.22
CA PRO A 334 23.04 -3.24 -12.03
C PRO A 334 22.60 -2.88 -13.46
N ILE A 335 21.62 -3.63 -13.98
CA ILE A 335 21.11 -3.46 -15.34
C ILE A 335 20.46 -2.09 -15.55
N LEU A 336 19.89 -1.49 -14.49
CA LEU A 336 19.27 -0.16 -14.55
C LEU A 336 20.30 0.96 -14.77
N LEU A 337 21.58 0.72 -14.48
CA LEU A 337 22.66 1.68 -14.73
C LEU A 337 23.16 1.64 -16.19
N GLN A 338 22.68 0.70 -17.00
CA GLN A 338 23.01 0.67 -18.42
C GLN A 338 22.04 1.56 -19.20
N LYS A 339 22.57 2.46 -20.04
CA LYS A 339 21.81 3.48 -20.80
C LYS A 339 20.53 2.94 -21.46
N LYS A 340 20.61 1.80 -22.16
CA LYS A 340 19.48 1.19 -22.88
C LYS A 340 18.32 0.85 -21.93
N TYR A 341 18.62 0.20 -20.81
CA TYR A 341 17.60 -0.28 -19.86
C TYR A 341 17.16 0.82 -18.90
N MET A 342 18.02 1.81 -18.63
CA MET A 342 17.63 3.06 -17.97
C MET A 342 16.56 3.80 -18.76
N PHE A 343 16.72 3.91 -20.09
CA PHE A 343 15.73 4.55 -20.95
C PHE A 343 14.44 3.76 -21.03
N TRP A 344 14.52 2.43 -21.08
CA TRP A 344 13.35 1.57 -20.97
C TRP A 344 12.61 1.77 -19.64
N HIS A 345 13.34 1.83 -18.51
CA HIS A 345 12.73 2.02 -17.19
C HIS A 345 12.07 3.40 -17.09
N TYR A 346 12.71 4.44 -17.63
CA TYR A 346 12.13 5.77 -17.76
C TYR A 346 10.82 5.73 -18.57
N GLU A 347 10.83 5.08 -19.73
CA GLU A 347 9.65 5.00 -20.59
C GLU A 347 8.49 4.27 -19.89
N LYS A 348 8.78 3.19 -19.17
CA LYS A 348 7.77 2.51 -18.34
C LYS A 348 7.26 3.37 -17.19
N LEU A 349 8.12 4.16 -16.55
CA LEU A 349 7.76 5.04 -15.43
C LEU A 349 6.91 6.23 -15.87
N MET A 350 7.32 6.90 -16.95
CA MET A 350 6.70 8.14 -17.43
C MET A 350 5.53 7.88 -18.39
N GLY A 351 5.56 6.75 -19.10
CA GLY A 351 4.61 6.44 -20.19
C GLY A 351 4.97 7.09 -21.52
N CYS A 352 6.17 7.66 -21.65
CA CYS A 352 6.67 8.28 -22.87
C CYS A 352 8.18 8.11 -23.01
N SER A 353 8.67 8.10 -24.24
CA SER A 353 10.09 7.94 -24.52
C SER A 353 10.89 9.19 -24.13
N ILE A 354 12.10 8.99 -23.58
CA ILE A 354 13.06 10.07 -23.28
C ILE A 354 13.43 10.89 -24.53
N HIS A 355 13.29 10.30 -25.73
CA HIS A 355 13.55 11.00 -26.98
C HIS A 355 12.57 12.15 -27.23
N ILE A 356 11.33 12.04 -26.76
CA ILE A 356 10.33 13.12 -26.85
C ILE A 356 10.81 14.32 -26.03
N LEU A 357 11.35 14.08 -24.83
CA LEU A 357 11.91 15.15 -24.02
C LEU A 357 13.07 15.84 -24.74
N LYS A 358 13.97 15.08 -25.37
CA LYS A 358 15.08 15.63 -26.17
C LYS A 358 14.56 16.52 -27.30
N GLU A 359 13.59 16.04 -28.07
CA GLU A 359 13.01 16.80 -29.20
C GLU A 359 12.31 18.08 -28.74
N GLU A 360 11.51 18.00 -27.68
CA GLU A 360 10.79 19.16 -27.15
C GLU A 360 11.72 20.19 -26.54
N MET A 361 12.81 19.76 -25.89
CA MET A 361 13.86 20.66 -25.39
C MET A 361 14.54 21.41 -26.54
N LEU A 362 14.90 20.72 -27.63
CA LEU A 362 15.49 21.35 -28.81
C LEU A 362 14.54 22.34 -29.48
N LYS A 363 13.25 22.00 -29.62
CA LYS A 363 12.25 22.92 -30.20
C LYS A 363 12.05 24.19 -29.36
N LYS A 364 12.16 24.08 -28.04
CA LYS A 364 11.92 25.19 -27.10
C LYS A 364 13.19 25.97 -26.76
N GLN A 365 14.36 25.46 -27.12
CA GLN A 365 15.67 26.04 -26.84
C GLN A 365 15.72 27.55 -27.13
N HIS A 366 15.39 27.95 -28.36
CA HIS A 366 15.42 29.36 -28.77
C HIS A 366 14.45 30.25 -27.94
N LYS A 367 13.28 29.72 -27.57
CA LYS A 367 12.32 30.46 -26.73
C LYS A 367 12.86 30.66 -25.31
N ILE A 368 13.54 29.65 -24.77
CA ILE A 368 14.18 29.71 -23.45
C ILE A 368 15.32 30.73 -23.48
N GLU A 369 16.12 30.76 -24.55
CA GLU A 369 17.17 31.77 -24.74
C GLU A 369 16.61 33.18 -24.79
N ILE A 370 15.56 33.44 -25.58
CA ILE A 370 14.92 34.77 -25.65
C ILE A 370 14.44 35.21 -24.26
N TYR A 371 13.82 34.29 -23.50
CA TYR A 371 13.40 34.57 -22.14
C TYR A 371 14.58 34.87 -21.23
N GLY A 372 15.65 34.06 -21.32
CA GLY A 372 16.91 34.24 -20.61
C GLY A 372 17.54 35.60 -20.90
N HIS A 373 17.64 36.02 -22.17
CA HIS A 373 18.22 37.31 -22.54
C HIS A 373 17.48 38.50 -21.93
N LYS A 374 16.16 38.38 -21.74
CA LYS A 374 15.35 39.43 -21.11
C LYS A 374 15.56 39.52 -19.60
N LYS A 375 15.82 38.40 -18.92
CA LYS A 375 15.76 38.28 -17.45
C LYS A 375 17.10 38.00 -16.77
N TYR A 376 18.02 37.32 -17.46
CA TYR A 376 19.28 36.77 -16.95
C TYR A 376 20.44 37.08 -17.92
N LYS A 377 20.70 38.38 -18.12
CA LYS A 377 21.73 38.88 -19.04
C LYS A 377 23.13 38.37 -18.72
N ASP A 378 23.40 38.14 -17.44
CA ASP A 378 24.65 37.58 -16.91
C ASP A 378 24.95 36.18 -17.48
N ILE A 379 23.92 35.33 -17.61
CA ILE A 379 24.06 33.97 -18.15
C ILE A 379 24.16 34.02 -19.67
N THR A 380 23.34 34.82 -20.34
CA THR A 380 23.31 34.81 -21.80
C THR A 380 24.55 35.40 -22.45
N ASN A 381 25.23 36.32 -21.75
CA ASN A 381 26.45 36.97 -22.21
C ASN A 381 27.72 36.16 -21.88
N SER A 382 27.61 35.01 -21.20
CA SER A 382 28.77 34.15 -20.92
C SER A 382 29.31 33.52 -22.21
N ASN A 383 30.55 33.03 -22.18
CA ASN A 383 31.14 32.25 -23.27
C ASN A 383 30.72 30.77 -23.25
N ASP A 384 29.75 30.40 -22.42
CA ASP A 384 29.30 29.02 -22.31
C ASP A 384 28.61 28.53 -23.59
N PRO A 385 28.69 27.22 -23.89
CA PRO A 385 27.92 26.63 -24.98
C PRO A 385 26.43 26.81 -24.74
N THR A 386 25.67 26.83 -25.84
CA THR A 386 24.25 27.19 -25.85
C THR A 386 23.40 26.29 -24.93
N GLU A 387 23.68 24.99 -24.94
CA GLU A 387 23.02 23.99 -24.08
C GLU A 387 23.23 24.30 -22.60
N MET A 388 24.43 24.73 -22.23
CA MET A 388 24.78 25.09 -20.86
C MET A 388 24.04 26.34 -20.41
N LYS A 389 23.96 27.36 -21.28
CA LYS A 389 23.18 28.58 -21.01
C LYS A 389 21.72 28.26 -20.78
N VAL A 390 21.14 27.42 -21.62
CA VAL A 390 19.74 26.98 -21.51
C VAL A 390 19.50 26.28 -20.17
N MET A 391 20.39 25.38 -19.75
CA MET A 391 20.30 24.73 -18.44
C MET A 391 20.44 25.74 -17.29
N LYS A 392 21.45 26.62 -17.31
CA LYS A 392 21.62 27.68 -16.29
C LYS A 392 20.37 28.60 -16.19
N ILE A 393 19.74 28.93 -17.32
CA ILE A 393 18.48 29.70 -17.34
C ILE A 393 17.35 28.92 -16.65
N ILE A 394 17.21 27.62 -16.91
CA ILE A 394 16.18 26.77 -16.29
C ILE A 394 16.38 26.70 -14.78
N PHE A 395 17.59 26.40 -14.32
CA PHE A 395 17.92 26.34 -12.89
C PHE A 395 17.61 27.67 -12.19
N LYS A 396 18.07 28.78 -12.76
CA LYS A 396 17.80 30.12 -12.21
C LYS A 396 16.31 30.49 -12.26
N HIS A 397 15.54 29.95 -13.20
CA HIS A 397 14.09 30.15 -13.24
C HIS A 397 13.38 29.46 -12.08
N PHE A 398 13.79 28.22 -11.76
CA PHE A 398 13.25 27.44 -10.64
C PHE A 398 13.90 27.75 -9.29
N LYS A 399 14.88 28.66 -9.27
CA LYS A 399 15.66 29.04 -8.07
C LYS A 399 16.48 27.87 -7.51
N GLU A 400 16.95 27.02 -8.39
CA GLU A 400 17.85 25.90 -8.10
C GLU A 400 19.29 26.35 -8.39
N ASP A 401 20.25 25.79 -7.65
CA ASP A 401 21.67 26.03 -7.90
C ASP A 401 22.19 25.08 -8.98
N PHE A 402 22.82 25.65 -10.00
CA PHE A 402 23.40 24.89 -11.10
C PHE A 402 24.57 24.02 -10.62
N GLU A 403 25.39 24.54 -9.71
CA GLU A 403 26.61 23.87 -9.22
C GLU A 403 26.32 22.69 -8.28
N GLU A 404 25.08 22.58 -7.78
CA GLU A 404 24.64 21.42 -7.00
C GLU A 404 24.52 20.15 -7.87
N LEU A 405 24.03 20.29 -9.11
CA LEU A 405 23.87 19.16 -10.03
C LEU A 405 25.00 19.05 -11.05
N PHE A 406 25.54 20.17 -11.53
CA PHE A 406 26.57 20.22 -12.56
C PHE A 406 27.83 20.89 -12.02
N LYS A 407 28.93 20.15 -11.89
CA LYS A 407 30.24 20.73 -11.56
C LYS A 407 31.11 20.85 -12.81
N THR A 408 31.60 22.05 -13.08
CA THR A 408 32.48 22.30 -14.23
C THR A 408 33.93 22.43 -13.76
N TYR A 409 34.83 21.65 -14.36
CA TYR A 409 36.28 21.69 -14.11
C TYR A 409 37.02 22.08 -15.39
N SER A 410 38.26 22.54 -15.25
CA SER A 410 39.10 22.85 -16.41
C SER A 410 39.57 21.59 -17.11
N GLU A 411 39.73 21.67 -18.43
CA GLU A 411 40.29 20.60 -19.26
C GLU A 411 41.66 20.15 -18.70
N GLY A 412 41.81 18.84 -18.45
CA GLY A 412 43.02 18.26 -17.84
C GLY A 412 42.99 18.08 -16.32
N THR A 413 41.89 18.42 -15.64
CA THR A 413 41.72 18.13 -14.21
C THR A 413 41.67 16.61 -13.97
N THR A 414 42.56 16.09 -13.12
CA THR A 414 42.59 14.68 -12.75
C THR A 414 41.54 14.36 -11.68
N MET A 415 41.09 13.10 -11.60
CA MET A 415 40.04 12.66 -10.65
C MET A 415 40.36 12.97 -9.18
N GLU A 416 41.64 13.12 -8.82
CA GLU A 416 42.10 13.47 -7.47
C GLU A 416 41.82 14.92 -7.09
N HIS A 417 41.67 15.81 -8.07
CA HIS A 417 41.38 17.24 -7.87
C HIS A 417 39.88 17.55 -7.97
N ILE A 418 39.04 16.55 -8.20
CA ILE A 418 37.58 16.70 -8.24
C ILE A 418 37.05 16.63 -6.82
N GLU A 419 36.60 17.79 -6.31
CA GLU A 419 35.92 17.85 -5.03
C GLU A 419 34.64 17.01 -5.01
N ALA A 420 34.46 16.24 -3.93
CA ALA A 420 33.25 15.48 -3.69
C ALA A 420 32.01 16.40 -3.81
N PRO A 421 30.98 16.02 -4.58
CA PRO A 421 29.80 16.84 -4.74
C PRO A 421 28.97 16.86 -3.45
N VAL A 422 28.43 18.03 -3.12
CA VAL A 422 27.57 18.22 -1.93
C VAL A 422 26.26 17.44 -2.08
N MET A 423 25.82 17.23 -3.32
CA MET A 423 24.61 16.48 -3.67
C MET A 423 24.95 15.33 -4.64
N THR A 424 24.28 14.18 -4.47
CA THR A 424 24.41 13.03 -5.36
C THR A 424 23.03 12.59 -5.89
N PRO A 425 22.92 12.20 -7.17
CA PRO A 425 23.97 12.19 -8.20
C PRO A 425 24.33 13.60 -8.70
N CYS A 426 25.58 13.79 -9.15
CA CYS A 426 26.12 15.02 -9.75
C CYS A 426 26.77 14.68 -11.10
N ILE A 427 26.70 15.61 -12.05
CA ILE A 427 27.30 15.53 -13.38
C ILE A 427 28.57 16.38 -13.40
N ILE A 428 29.69 15.74 -13.69
CA ILE A 428 30.99 16.40 -13.83
C ILE A 428 31.21 16.70 -15.31
N ILE A 429 31.51 17.96 -15.62
CA ILE A 429 31.87 18.44 -16.95
C ILE A 429 33.35 18.85 -16.88
N ILE A 430 34.19 18.23 -17.71
CA ILE A 430 35.64 18.50 -17.83
C ILE A 430 35.92 19.06 -19.22
#